data_AF-A0A6G6Z3W7-F1
#
_entry.id   AF-A0A6G6Z3W7-F1
#
_cell.length_a   1.000
_cell.length_b   1.000
_cell.length_c   1.000
_cell.angle_alpha   90.00
_cell.angle_beta   90.00
_cell.angle_gamma   90.00
#
_symmetry.space_group_name_H-M   'P 1'
#
loop_
_entity.id
_entity.type
_entity.pdbx_description
1 polymer ?
#
loop_
_entity_poly.entity_id
_entity_poly.type
_entity_poly.pdbx_seq_one_letter_code
_entity_poly.pdbx_strand_id
1 'polypeptide(L)'
;MGIEQLSDEQLDTFESNYRKAKKTEGGKYSLSEILLEKLRRKPAVFGTRQVAAKIIELAQKSEDGLCTYGQIWSEFRPNTPWEGHKTLSVVASSLGRVVHYCVTNDLPILTTLVVQTGTRRLSHEAIQNIYHECRELGVSVGPDPEVFVRTQAELARHLALYNLPAAD
;
A
#
# COMPACT_ATOMS: atom_id res chain seq x y z
N MET A 1 -14.87 16.33 16.74
CA MET A 1 -13.66 15.49 16.78
C MET A 1 -13.62 14.65 15.54
N GLY A 2 -12.68 14.91 14.63
CA GLY A 2 -12.44 14.08 13.45
C GLY A 2 -11.61 12.84 13.79
N ILE A 3 -11.41 11.95 12.82
CA ILE A 3 -10.68 10.69 13.03
C ILE A 3 -9.19 10.95 13.27
N GLU A 4 -8.66 12.02 12.69
CA GLU A 4 -7.29 12.52 12.84
C GLU A 4 -6.94 12.94 14.27
N GLN A 5 -7.96 13.21 15.09
CA GLN A 5 -7.81 13.62 16.49
C GLN A 5 -7.78 12.44 17.46
N LEU A 6 -8.04 11.21 16.99
CA LEU A 6 -7.95 10.01 17.81
C LEU A 6 -6.49 9.66 18.09
N SER A 7 -6.19 9.10 19.27
CA SER A 7 -4.88 8.46 19.52
C SER A 7 -4.80 7.10 18.82
N ASP A 8 -3.58 6.59 18.66
CA ASP A 8 -3.37 5.24 18.10
C ASP A 8 -4.05 4.17 18.96
N GLU A 9 -4.00 4.30 20.29
CA GLU A 9 -4.71 3.41 21.23
C GLU A 9 -6.23 3.43 21.03
N GLN A 10 -6.81 4.60 20.71
CA GLN A 10 -8.23 4.72 20.41
C GLN A 10 -8.58 4.05 19.08
N LEU A 11 -7.74 4.21 18.05
CA LEU A 11 -7.90 3.53 16.76
C LEU A 11 -7.84 2.00 16.94
N ASP A 12 -6.85 1.51 17.71
CA ASP A 12 -6.70 0.08 18.02
C ASP A 12 -7.90 -0.47 18.79
N THR A 13 -8.44 0.32 19.73
CA THR A 13 -9.64 -0.04 20.48
C THR A 13 -10.86 -0.16 19.57
N PHE A 14 -11.07 0.81 18.66
CA PHE A 14 -12.19 0.76 17.72
C PHE A 14 -12.07 -0.41 16.76
N GLU A 15 -10.87 -0.65 16.19
CA GLU A 15 -10.63 -1.83 15.37
C GLU A 15 -10.97 -3.11 16.14
N SER A 16 -10.42 -3.28 17.36
CA SER A 16 -10.67 -4.47 18.19
C SER A 16 -12.16 -4.73 18.40
N ASN A 17 -12.94 -3.69 18.65
CA ASN A 17 -14.39 -3.80 18.85
C ASN A 17 -15.11 -4.24 17.58
N TYR A 18 -14.74 -3.70 16.41
CA TYR A 18 -15.27 -4.15 15.13
C TYR A 18 -14.95 -5.63 14.85
N ARG A 19 -13.69 -6.04 15.06
CA ARG A 19 -13.26 -7.43 14.89
C ARG A 19 -14.03 -8.38 15.81
N LYS A 20 -14.18 -8.05 17.09
CA LYS A 20 -14.95 -8.83 18.08
C LYS A 20 -16.41 -8.95 17.71
N ALA A 21 -17.02 -7.86 17.24
CA ALA A 21 -18.43 -7.82 16.83
C ALA A 21 -18.67 -8.46 15.45
N LYS A 22 -17.61 -8.77 14.69
CA LYS A 22 -17.67 -9.19 13.28
C LYS A 22 -18.47 -8.22 12.41
N LYS A 23 -18.26 -6.92 12.63
CA LYS A 23 -18.91 -5.83 11.89
C LYS A 23 -17.86 -4.95 11.23
N THR A 24 -18.26 -4.26 10.16
CA THR A 24 -17.45 -3.25 9.47
C THR A 24 -18.04 -1.83 9.60
N GLU A 25 -19.29 -1.73 10.06
CA GLU A 25 -20.08 -0.49 10.14
C GLU A 25 -20.90 -0.42 11.44
N GLY A 26 -21.49 0.76 11.70
CA GLY A 26 -22.42 1.00 12.81
C GLY A 26 -21.84 1.80 13.98
N GLY A 27 -20.54 2.13 13.94
CA GLY A 27 -19.92 3.13 14.80
C GLY A 27 -19.84 4.51 14.12
N LYS A 28 -19.17 5.46 14.77
CA LYS A 28 -18.96 6.81 14.22
C LYS A 28 -18.06 6.82 12.98
N TYR A 29 -17.08 5.93 12.95
CA TYR A 29 -16.21 5.67 11.80
C TYR A 29 -16.35 4.18 11.49
N SER A 30 -16.44 3.83 10.21
CA SER A 30 -16.37 2.46 9.71
C SER A 30 -14.99 1.84 9.99
N LEU A 31 -14.90 0.51 9.89
CA LEU A 31 -13.62 -0.19 10.02
C LEU A 31 -12.63 0.26 8.94
N SER A 32 -13.07 0.49 7.70
CA SER A 32 -12.19 0.94 6.61
C SER A 32 -11.61 2.33 6.88
N GLU A 33 -12.41 3.27 7.39
CA GLU A 33 -11.91 4.61 7.78
C GLU A 33 -10.83 4.52 8.88
N ILE A 34 -11.03 3.64 9.87
CA ILE A 34 -10.04 3.40 10.93
C ILE A 34 -8.75 2.83 10.35
N LEU A 35 -8.86 1.82 9.48
CA LEU A 35 -7.69 1.18 8.88
C LEU A 35 -6.93 2.12 7.93
N LEU A 36 -7.64 2.95 7.16
CA LEU A 36 -7.03 3.99 6.33
C LEU A 36 -6.25 5.00 7.18
N GLU A 37 -6.84 5.49 8.27
CA GLU A 37 -6.15 6.42 9.18
C GLU A 37 -4.90 5.77 9.80
N LYS A 38 -4.97 4.49 10.19
CA LYS A 38 -3.80 3.74 10.67
C LYS A 38 -2.71 3.63 9.61
N LEU A 39 -3.06 3.40 8.34
CA LEU A 39 -2.09 3.41 7.24
C LEU A 39 -1.48 4.79 7.01
N ARG A 40 -2.28 5.86 7.07
CA ARG A 40 -1.81 7.25 6.96
C ARG A 40 -0.75 7.58 8.02
N ARG A 41 -0.91 7.05 9.22
CA ARG A 41 -0.01 7.24 10.37
C ARG A 41 1.25 6.37 10.37
N LYS A 42 1.36 5.39 9.46
CA LYS A 42 2.59 4.58 9.37
C LYS A 42 3.80 5.51 9.20
N PRO A 43 4.94 5.20 9.85
CA PRO A 43 6.15 6.00 9.70
C PRO A 43 6.55 6.15 8.23
N ALA A 44 6.64 7.39 7.77
CA ALA A 44 7.16 7.74 6.44
C ALA A 44 8.63 8.14 6.54
N VAL A 45 9.53 7.20 6.28
CA VAL A 45 10.94 7.54 6.06
C VAL A 45 11.13 8.20 4.68
N PHE A 46 10.26 7.86 3.72
CA PHE A 46 10.23 8.40 2.37
C PHE A 46 8.89 9.11 2.12
N GLY A 47 8.88 10.13 1.26
CA GLY A 47 7.64 10.83 0.92
C GLY A 47 6.67 9.95 0.13
N THR A 48 5.42 9.83 0.56
CA THR A 48 4.42 8.90 -0.03
C THR A 48 4.30 9.05 -1.56
N ARG A 49 4.07 10.28 -2.04
CA ARG A 49 3.97 10.56 -3.48
C ARG A 49 5.27 10.28 -4.22
N GLN A 50 6.42 10.53 -3.58
CA GLN A 50 7.73 10.24 -4.18
C GLN A 50 7.92 8.74 -4.37
N VAL A 51 7.53 7.93 -3.38
CA VAL A 51 7.57 6.46 -3.49
C VAL A 51 6.60 5.98 -4.58
N ALA A 52 5.38 6.49 -4.63
CA ALA A 52 4.40 6.17 -5.68
C ALA A 52 4.94 6.49 -7.08
N ALA A 53 5.47 7.71 -7.27
CA ALA A 53 6.13 8.12 -8.51
C ALA A 53 7.31 7.21 -8.87
N LYS A 54 8.12 6.85 -7.86
CA LYS A 54 9.29 6.00 -8.09
C LYS A 54 8.93 4.58 -8.50
N ILE A 55 7.86 4.00 -7.95
CA ILE A 55 7.35 2.69 -8.37
C ILE A 55 7.00 2.73 -9.86
N ILE A 56 6.27 3.76 -10.31
CA ILE A 56 5.88 3.94 -11.72
C ILE A 56 7.12 4.10 -12.60
N GLU A 57 8.06 4.98 -12.22
CA GLU A 57 9.29 5.19 -13.00
C GLU A 57 10.11 3.90 -13.14
N LEU A 58 10.28 3.14 -12.05
CA LEU A 58 11.03 1.89 -12.07
C LEU A 58 10.32 0.83 -12.92
N ALA A 59 9.00 0.71 -12.79
CA ALA A 59 8.19 -0.21 -13.59
C ALA A 59 8.27 0.13 -15.09
N GLN A 60 8.14 1.41 -15.46
CA GLN A 60 8.23 1.85 -16.86
C GLN A 60 9.60 1.60 -17.49
N LYS A 61 10.67 1.62 -16.69
CA LYS A 61 12.04 1.30 -17.14
C LYS A 61 12.32 -0.20 -17.20
N SER A 62 11.44 -1.06 -16.68
CA SER A 62 11.63 -2.50 -16.61
C SER A 62 10.90 -3.22 -17.74
N GLU A 63 11.53 -4.24 -18.33
CA GLU A 63 10.95 -5.02 -19.44
C GLU A 63 9.64 -5.72 -19.08
N ASP A 64 9.49 -6.17 -17.83
CA ASP A 64 8.27 -6.85 -17.34
C ASP A 64 7.29 -5.90 -16.62
N GLY A 65 7.59 -4.60 -16.60
CA GLY A 65 6.77 -3.60 -15.94
C GLY A 65 6.70 -3.75 -14.42
N LEU A 66 7.71 -4.34 -13.77
CA LEU A 66 7.78 -4.55 -12.32
C LEU A 66 9.02 -3.90 -11.70
N CYS A 67 8.93 -3.54 -10.43
CA CYS A 67 10.07 -3.10 -9.64
C CYS A 67 10.24 -3.94 -8.38
N THR A 68 11.39 -3.84 -7.72
CA THR A 68 11.69 -4.62 -6.52
C THR A 68 11.82 -3.75 -5.28
N TYR A 69 11.60 -4.36 -4.11
CA TYR A 69 11.90 -3.71 -2.83
C TYR A 69 13.32 -3.15 -2.77
N GLY A 70 14.30 -3.88 -3.33
CA GLY A 70 15.69 -3.46 -3.40
C GLY A 70 15.90 -2.24 -4.29
N GLN A 71 15.24 -2.18 -5.45
CA GLN A 71 15.31 -1.02 -6.34
C GLN A 71 14.71 0.23 -5.68
N ILE A 72 13.56 0.10 -5.02
CA ILE A 72 12.98 1.21 -4.25
C ILE A 72 13.97 1.69 -3.20
N TRP A 73 14.56 0.79 -2.41
CA TRP A 73 15.55 1.15 -1.41
C TRP A 73 16.74 1.90 -2.01
N SER A 74 17.34 1.37 -3.08
CA SER A 74 18.51 1.98 -3.73
C SER A 74 18.23 3.39 -4.27
N GLU A 75 17.00 3.68 -4.68
CA GLU A 75 16.63 5.02 -5.15
C GLU A 75 16.59 6.05 -4.02
N PHE A 76 16.11 5.67 -2.83
CA PHE A 76 16.01 6.59 -1.68
C PHE A 76 17.25 6.56 -0.76
N ARG A 77 18.08 5.53 -0.88
CA ARG A 77 19.28 5.28 -0.08
C ARG A 77 20.41 4.70 -0.94
N PRO A 78 20.91 5.44 -1.95
CA PRO A 78 21.87 4.93 -2.93
C PRO A 78 23.21 4.50 -2.31
N ASN A 79 23.59 5.09 -1.18
CA ASN A 79 24.85 4.82 -0.49
C ASN A 79 24.69 3.91 0.74
N THR A 80 23.52 3.30 0.94
CA THR A 80 23.26 2.42 2.10
C THR A 80 22.88 1.03 1.61
N PRO A 81 23.64 -0.02 1.96
CA PRO A 81 23.32 -1.37 1.54
C PRO A 81 22.01 -1.87 2.16
N TRP A 82 21.46 -2.93 1.58
CA TRP A 82 20.29 -3.62 2.12
C TRP A 82 20.68 -4.44 3.37
N GLU A 83 20.10 -4.12 4.52
CA GLU A 83 20.39 -4.73 5.83
C GLU A 83 19.32 -5.77 6.25
N GLY A 84 18.76 -6.51 5.27
CA GLY A 84 17.78 -7.57 5.55
C GLY A 84 16.44 -7.02 6.06
N HIS A 85 15.91 -7.61 7.14
CA HIS A 85 14.56 -7.32 7.65
C HIS A 85 14.36 -5.87 8.08
N LYS A 86 15.40 -5.21 8.61
CA LYS A 86 15.32 -3.80 9.01
C LYS A 86 15.00 -2.92 7.79
N THR A 87 15.74 -3.09 6.70
CA THR A 87 15.50 -2.38 5.45
C THR A 87 14.14 -2.71 4.87
N LEU A 88 13.76 -3.99 4.86
CA LEU A 88 12.44 -4.43 4.40
C LEU A 88 11.30 -3.73 5.15
N SER A 89 11.39 -3.63 6.47
CA SER A 89 10.36 -2.99 7.30
C SER A 89 10.15 -1.51 6.96
N VAL A 90 11.24 -0.79 6.65
CA VAL A 90 11.17 0.62 6.22
C VAL A 90 10.46 0.75 4.88
N VAL A 91 10.82 -0.09 3.90
CA VAL A 91 10.16 -0.08 2.59
C VAL A 91 8.68 -0.48 2.74
N ALA A 92 8.38 -1.55 3.48
CA ALA A 92 7.02 -2.02 3.71
C ALA A 92 6.13 -0.97 4.40
N SER A 93 6.67 -0.24 5.37
CA SER A 93 5.95 0.87 6.01
C SER A 93 5.61 1.98 5.01
N SER A 94 6.56 2.30 4.12
CA SER A 94 6.36 3.28 3.04
C SER A 94 5.32 2.80 2.02
N LEU A 95 5.34 1.50 1.66
CA LEU A 95 4.34 0.90 0.77
C LEU A 95 2.94 0.92 1.38
N GLY A 96 2.81 0.71 2.69
CA GLY A 96 1.52 0.86 3.38
C GLY A 96 0.92 2.27 3.23
N ARG A 97 1.75 3.31 3.27
CA ARG A 97 1.28 4.67 2.97
C ARG A 97 0.92 4.86 1.50
N VAL A 98 1.65 4.20 0.59
CA VAL A 98 1.30 4.21 -0.84
C VAL A 98 -0.07 3.54 -1.05
N VAL A 99 -0.39 2.45 -0.35
CA VAL A 99 -1.73 1.84 -0.39
C VAL A 99 -2.79 2.84 0.06
N HIS A 100 -2.61 3.49 1.22
CA HIS A 100 -3.51 4.58 1.66
C HIS A 100 -3.67 5.64 0.57
N TYR A 101 -2.57 6.16 0.04
CA TYR A 101 -2.59 7.17 -1.01
C TYR A 101 -3.34 6.71 -2.26
N CYS A 102 -3.17 5.45 -2.68
CA CYS A 102 -3.89 4.91 -3.83
C CYS A 102 -5.39 4.83 -3.56
N VAL A 103 -5.79 4.31 -2.41
CA VAL A 103 -7.21 4.16 -2.03
C VAL A 103 -7.89 5.52 -1.89
N THR A 104 -7.26 6.49 -1.21
CA THR A 104 -7.84 7.83 -1.00
C THR A 104 -7.96 8.64 -2.30
N ASN A 105 -7.17 8.32 -3.32
CA ASN A 105 -7.15 9.03 -4.61
C ASN A 105 -7.73 8.21 -5.77
N ASP A 106 -8.42 7.09 -5.49
CA ASP A 106 -8.96 6.18 -6.50
C ASP A 106 -7.94 5.75 -7.58
N LEU A 107 -6.68 5.57 -7.17
CA LEU A 107 -5.61 5.13 -8.05
C LEU A 107 -5.50 3.59 -8.05
N PRO A 108 -4.95 3.00 -9.13
CA PRO A 108 -4.54 1.60 -9.13
C PRO A 108 -3.60 1.30 -7.97
N ILE A 109 -3.73 0.12 -7.36
CA ILE A 109 -2.89 -0.30 -6.22
C ILE A 109 -1.45 -0.55 -6.70
N LEU A 110 -0.61 0.49 -6.59
CA LEU A 110 0.75 0.49 -7.14
C LEU A 110 1.67 -0.58 -6.51
N THR A 111 1.38 -1.02 -5.29
CA THR A 111 2.17 -2.05 -4.61
C THR A 111 2.11 -3.41 -5.30
N THR A 112 1.13 -3.63 -6.18
CA THR A 112 1.06 -4.82 -7.06
C THR A 112 2.22 -4.93 -8.05
N LEU A 113 2.93 -3.82 -8.32
CA LEU A 113 4.12 -3.79 -9.16
C LEU A 113 5.42 -4.10 -8.39
N VAL A 114 5.35 -4.21 -7.07
CA VAL A 114 6.53 -4.35 -6.20
C VAL A 114 6.74 -5.82 -5.82
N VAL A 115 7.78 -6.43 -6.38
CA VAL A 115 8.07 -7.87 -6.25
C VAL A 115 9.40 -8.14 -5.54
N GLN A 116 9.60 -9.39 -5.11
CA GLN A 116 10.88 -9.82 -4.57
C GLN A 116 11.92 -9.93 -5.70
N THR A 117 13.15 -9.46 -5.46
CA THR A 117 14.22 -9.44 -6.46
C THR A 117 14.52 -10.81 -7.06
N GLY A 118 14.60 -11.86 -6.24
CA GLY A 118 15.02 -13.19 -6.70
C GLY A 118 14.00 -13.90 -7.58
N THR A 119 12.70 -13.70 -7.33
CA THR A 119 11.62 -14.40 -8.05
C THR A 119 10.97 -13.54 -9.13
N ARG A 120 11.07 -12.20 -9.00
CA ARG A 120 10.34 -11.21 -9.80
C ARG A 120 8.83 -11.50 -9.92
N ARG A 121 8.26 -12.07 -8.86
CA ARG A 121 6.83 -12.40 -8.77
C ARG A 121 6.32 -12.10 -7.38
N LEU A 122 5.03 -11.80 -7.28
CA LEU A 122 4.33 -11.85 -6.01
C LEU A 122 4.15 -13.33 -5.63
N SER A 123 4.37 -13.66 -4.35
CA SER A 123 3.98 -14.96 -3.83
C SER A 123 2.46 -15.04 -3.73
N HIS A 124 1.92 -16.26 -3.69
CA HIS A 124 0.48 -16.45 -3.46
C HIS A 124 0.01 -15.76 -2.16
N GLU A 125 0.81 -15.85 -1.10
CA GLU A 125 0.54 -15.15 0.16
C GLU A 125 0.52 -13.62 -0.01
N ALA A 126 1.45 -13.04 -0.78
CA ALA A 126 1.45 -11.60 -1.05
C ALA A 126 0.20 -11.17 -1.83
N ILE A 127 -0.26 -11.98 -2.78
CA ILE A 127 -1.50 -11.74 -3.54
C ILE A 127 -2.72 -11.74 -2.61
N GLN A 128 -2.83 -12.76 -1.74
CA GLN A 128 -3.90 -12.82 -0.74
C GLN A 128 -3.86 -11.62 0.21
N ASN A 129 -2.67 -11.25 0.70
CA ASN A 129 -2.50 -10.12 1.62
C ASN A 129 -2.93 -8.79 0.99
N ILE A 130 -2.51 -8.51 -0.26
CA ILE A 130 -2.93 -7.30 -0.98
C ILE A 130 -4.45 -7.29 -1.17
N TYR A 131 -5.03 -8.40 -1.63
CA TYR A 131 -6.47 -8.53 -1.85
C TYR A 131 -7.28 -8.31 -0.56
N HIS A 132 -6.88 -8.97 0.53
CA HIS A 132 -7.54 -8.83 1.83
C HIS A 132 -7.40 -7.43 2.40
N GLU A 133 -6.20 -6.83 2.36
CA GLU A 133 -5.98 -5.46 2.81
C GLU A 133 -6.86 -4.48 2.02
N CYS A 134 -6.86 -4.55 0.69
CA CYS A 134 -7.71 -3.69 -0.13
C CYS A 134 -9.21 -3.86 0.19
N ARG A 135 -9.67 -5.10 0.38
CA ARG A 135 -11.05 -5.38 0.77
C ARG A 135 -11.41 -4.76 2.12
N GLU A 136 -10.52 -4.88 3.10
CA GLU A 136 -10.73 -4.30 4.43
C GLU A 136 -10.72 -2.77 4.43
N LEU A 137 -9.96 -2.16 3.52
CA LEU A 137 -9.96 -0.73 3.27
C LEU A 137 -11.19 -0.26 2.46
N GLY A 138 -12.11 -1.15 2.12
CA GLY A 138 -13.35 -0.82 1.41
C GLY A 138 -13.24 -0.79 -0.11
N VAL A 139 -12.13 -1.24 -0.69
CA VAL A 139 -11.97 -1.36 -2.14
C VAL A 139 -12.84 -2.49 -2.68
N SER A 140 -13.49 -2.27 -3.82
CA SER A 140 -14.22 -3.32 -4.53
C SER A 140 -13.26 -4.28 -5.22
N VAL A 141 -12.94 -5.39 -4.56
CA VAL A 141 -11.92 -6.35 -5.02
C VAL A 141 -12.43 -7.50 -5.90
N GLY A 142 -13.75 -7.67 -6.05
CA GLY A 142 -14.31 -8.85 -6.74
C GLY A 142 -14.09 -10.16 -5.97
N PRO A 143 -14.35 -11.34 -6.56
CA PRO A 143 -14.26 -12.62 -5.87
C PRO A 143 -12.89 -13.34 -5.96
N ASP A 144 -12.04 -12.95 -6.92
CA ASP A 144 -10.80 -13.66 -7.24
C ASP A 144 -9.56 -12.76 -6.97
N PRO A 145 -8.71 -13.13 -5.99
CA PRO A 145 -7.49 -12.39 -5.65
C PRO A 145 -6.48 -12.25 -6.80
N GLU A 146 -6.30 -13.30 -7.61
CA GLU A 146 -5.35 -13.31 -8.72
C GLU A 146 -5.81 -12.38 -9.83
N VAL A 147 -7.12 -12.39 -10.13
CA VAL A 147 -7.73 -11.48 -11.10
C VAL A 147 -7.60 -10.04 -10.61
N PHE A 148 -7.94 -9.77 -9.34
CA PHE A 148 -7.84 -8.42 -8.76
C PHE A 148 -6.42 -7.86 -8.87
N VAL A 149 -5.42 -8.61 -8.38
CA VAL A 149 -4.03 -8.15 -8.37
C VAL A 149 -3.50 -7.97 -9.79
N ARG A 150 -3.82 -8.88 -10.73
CA ARG A 150 -3.42 -8.73 -12.13
C ARG A 150 -4.03 -7.47 -12.76
N THR A 151 -5.33 -7.24 -12.57
CA THR A 151 -6.01 -6.04 -13.09
C THR A 151 -5.42 -4.76 -12.50
N GLN A 152 -5.14 -4.72 -11.19
CA GLN A 152 -4.50 -3.58 -10.56
C GLN A 152 -3.08 -3.34 -11.11
N ALA A 153 -2.30 -4.40 -11.33
CA ALA A 153 -0.97 -4.30 -11.92
C ALA A 153 -1.01 -3.78 -13.37
N GLU A 154 -1.97 -4.27 -14.19
CA GLU A 154 -2.19 -3.77 -15.55
C GLU A 154 -2.54 -2.28 -15.55
N LEU A 155 -3.50 -1.87 -14.73
CA LEU A 155 -3.89 -0.46 -14.59
C LEU A 155 -2.72 0.41 -14.09
N ALA A 156 -1.95 -0.07 -13.11
CA ALA A 156 -0.81 0.63 -12.54
C ALA A 156 0.31 0.86 -13.58
N ARG A 157 0.56 -0.10 -14.49
CA ARG A 157 1.54 0.07 -15.57
C ARG A 157 1.16 1.16 -16.56
N HIS A 158 -0.13 1.42 -16.73
CA HIS A 158 -0.63 2.48 -17.61
C HIS A 158 -0.79 3.83 -16.91
N LEU A 159 -0.53 3.91 -15.60
CA LEU A 159 -0.61 5.17 -14.87
C LEU A 159 0.57 6.08 -15.21
N ALA A 160 0.29 7.28 -15.69
CA ALA A 160 1.30 8.29 -15.98
C ALA A 160 1.63 9.13 -14.73
N LEU A 161 2.88 9.58 -14.60
CA LEU A 161 3.35 10.35 -13.43
C LEU A 161 2.60 11.66 -13.21
N TYR A 162 2.19 12.33 -14.28
CA TYR A 162 1.44 13.59 -14.19
C TYR A 162 0.01 13.40 -13.67
N ASN A 163 -0.50 12.16 -13.63
CA ASN A 163 -1.80 11.82 -13.05
C ASN A 163 -1.73 11.61 -11.53
N LEU A 164 -0.54 11.63 -10.91
CA LEU A 164 -0.41 11.47 -9.46
C LEU A 164 -0.79 12.77 -8.72
N PRO A 165 -1.86 12.77 -7.90
CA PRO A 165 -2.26 13.91 -7.07
C PRO A 165 -1.15 14.35 -6.10
N ALA A 166 -1.29 15.53 -5.51
CA ALA A 166 -0.45 15.89 -4.36
C ALA A 166 -0.68 14.90 -3.21
N ALA A 167 0.34 14.64 -2.39
CA ALA A 167 0.14 13.88 -1.16
C ALA A 167 -0.27 14.82 -0.02
N ASP A 168 -1.20 14.33 0.79
CA ASP A 168 -1.69 14.94 2.03
C ASP A 168 -0.63 14.97 3.15
#